data_AF-A0A382I210-F1
#
_entry.id   AF-A0A382I210-F1
#
_cell.length_a   1.000
_cell.length_b   1.000
_cell.length_c   1.000
_cell.angle_alpha   90.00
_cell.angle_beta   90.00
_cell.angle_gamma   90.00
#
_symmetry.space_group_name_H-M   'P 1'
#
loop_
_entity.id
_entity.type
_entity.pdbx_description
1 polymer ?
#
loop_
_entity_poly.entity_id
_entity_poly.type
_entity_poly.pdbx_seq_one_letter_code
_entity_poly.pdbx_strand_id
1 'polypeptide(L)'
;VVPLLRGDYEFVMDNFTPPPMAPAEEQESWSHPPGSNLVAWANACGNSPIVVSDVGDSPLAYDDENFRRLMENSLRWVASAGAREWARTR
;
A
#
# COMPACT_ATOMS: atom_id res chain seq x y z
N VAL A 1 7.96 -9.28 2.94
CA VAL A 1 6.96 -8.30 3.44
C VAL A 1 6.17 -8.89 4.61
N VAL A 2 5.69 -8.04 5.53
CA VAL A 2 4.78 -8.39 6.64
C VAL A 2 3.45 -7.67 6.41
N PRO A 3 2.32 -8.39 6.21
CA PRO A 3 1.03 -7.77 5.95
C PRO A 3 0.52 -6.90 7.10
N LEU A 4 -0.03 -5.73 6.79
CA LEU A 4 -0.68 -4.85 7.76
C LEU A 4 -2.17 -4.63 7.44
N LEU A 5 -2.50 -4.38 6.16
CA LEU A 5 -3.89 -4.25 5.70
C LEU A 5 -4.14 -5.06 4.45
N ARG A 6 -5.32 -5.69 4.40
CA ARG A 6 -5.88 -6.28 3.19
C ARG A 6 -7.22 -5.64 2.86
N GLY A 7 -7.47 -5.43 1.58
CA GLY A 7 -8.78 -5.01 1.09
C GLY A 7 -9.70 -6.20 0.87
N ASP A 8 -11.01 -5.96 1.07
CA ASP A 8 -12.08 -6.88 0.70
C ASP A 8 -12.69 -6.55 -0.68
N TYR A 9 -12.07 -5.61 -1.39
CA TYR A 9 -12.38 -5.31 -2.79
C TYR A 9 -11.83 -6.42 -3.70
N GLU A 10 -12.52 -6.73 -4.78
CA GLU A 10 -12.02 -7.68 -5.78
C GLU A 10 -11.07 -6.98 -6.74
N PHE A 11 -9.78 -7.29 -6.65
CA PHE A 11 -8.74 -6.65 -7.46
C PHE A 11 -8.65 -7.29 -8.87
N VAL A 12 -9.73 -7.25 -9.64
CA VAL A 12 -9.82 -7.81 -11.01
C VAL A 12 -10.04 -6.71 -12.04
N MET A 13 -9.69 -6.98 -13.31
CA MET A 13 -9.74 -5.99 -14.39
C MET A 13 -11.08 -5.25 -14.50
N ASP A 14 -12.19 -5.97 -14.39
CA ASP A 14 -13.56 -5.43 -14.47
C ASP A 14 -13.87 -4.34 -13.42
N ASN A 15 -13.08 -4.28 -12.35
CA ASN A 15 -13.22 -3.35 -11.23
C ASN A 15 -12.28 -2.13 -11.32
N PHE A 16 -11.49 -2.02 -12.37
CA PHE A 16 -10.55 -0.92 -12.56
C PHE A 16 -10.76 -0.23 -13.92
N THR A 17 -10.23 0.97 -14.05
CA THR A 17 -10.33 1.77 -15.28
C THR A 17 -9.00 1.76 -16.02
N PRO A 18 -9.00 1.70 -17.37
CA PRO A 18 -7.80 1.92 -18.15
C PRO A 18 -7.11 3.24 -17.76
N PRO A 19 -5.77 3.34 -17.85
CA PRO A 19 -5.05 4.55 -17.51
C PRO A 19 -5.60 5.74 -18.31
N PRO A 20 -6.17 6.77 -17.65
CA PRO A 20 -6.96 7.79 -18.33
C PRO A 20 -6.12 8.70 -19.25
N MET A 21 -4.79 8.68 -19.09
CA MET A 21 -3.84 9.45 -19.88
C MET A 21 -3.12 8.62 -20.95
N ALA A 22 -3.41 7.32 -21.08
CA ALA A 22 -2.82 6.48 -22.11
C ALA A 22 -3.44 6.79 -23.50
N PRO A 23 -2.73 6.48 -24.61
CA PRO A 23 -3.31 6.52 -25.95
C PRO A 23 -4.60 5.69 -26.06
N ALA A 24 -5.52 6.08 -26.96
CA ALA A 24 -6.81 5.39 -27.13
C ALA A 24 -6.65 3.89 -27.39
N GLU A 25 -5.71 3.50 -28.24
CA GLU A 25 -5.41 2.08 -28.54
C GLU A 25 -4.95 1.30 -27.30
N GLU A 26 -4.17 1.93 -26.42
CA GLU A 26 -3.75 1.31 -25.15
C GLU A 26 -4.90 1.23 -24.16
N GLN A 27 -5.82 2.20 -24.14
CA GLN A 27 -7.02 2.12 -23.32
C GLN A 27 -7.97 1.02 -23.80
N GLU A 28 -8.14 0.87 -25.12
CA GLU A 28 -9.00 -0.15 -25.73
C GLU A 28 -8.45 -1.58 -25.54
N SER A 29 -7.13 -1.73 -25.58
CA SER A 29 -6.43 -3.01 -25.38
C SER A 29 -5.98 -3.25 -23.93
N TRP A 30 -6.39 -2.38 -23.00
CA TRP A 30 -5.95 -2.43 -21.62
C TRP A 30 -6.38 -3.73 -20.93
N SER A 31 -5.44 -4.34 -20.22
CA SER A 31 -5.66 -5.56 -19.46
C SER A 31 -4.61 -5.68 -18.35
N HIS A 32 -4.97 -6.30 -17.23
CA HIS A 32 -4.03 -6.66 -16.18
C HIS A 32 -4.44 -7.98 -15.52
N PRO A 33 -3.46 -8.75 -14.98
CA PRO A 33 -3.77 -9.93 -14.18
C PRO A 33 -4.45 -9.52 -12.85
N PRO A 34 -5.17 -10.43 -12.18
CA PRO A 34 -5.69 -10.18 -10.83
C PRO A 34 -4.61 -9.66 -9.89
N GLY A 35 -4.94 -8.58 -9.19
CA GLY A 35 -4.06 -7.91 -8.23
C GLY A 35 -4.04 -8.59 -6.86
N SER A 36 -3.02 -8.27 -6.08
CA SER A 36 -2.97 -8.62 -4.65
C SER A 36 -3.90 -7.70 -3.87
N ASN A 37 -4.63 -8.26 -2.91
CA ASN A 37 -5.42 -7.44 -1.98
C ASN A 37 -4.60 -6.88 -0.81
N LEU A 38 -3.26 -7.03 -0.81
CA LEU A 38 -2.37 -6.45 0.20
C LEU A 38 -2.16 -4.96 -0.09
N VAL A 39 -2.78 -4.08 0.69
CA VAL A 39 -2.80 -2.62 0.46
C VAL A 39 -1.94 -1.83 1.44
N ALA A 40 -1.45 -2.47 2.51
CA ALA A 40 -0.38 -1.91 3.34
C ALA A 40 0.47 -3.03 3.96
N TRP A 41 1.78 -2.81 4.03
CA TRP A 41 2.73 -3.80 4.56
C TRP A 41 3.98 -3.15 5.14
N ALA A 42 4.62 -3.83 6.09
CA ALA A 42 5.98 -3.52 6.51
C ALA A 42 6.99 -4.32 5.68
N ASN A 43 8.15 -3.72 5.40
CA ASN A 43 9.27 -4.40 4.74
C ASN A 43 10.62 -3.84 5.24
N ALA A 44 11.69 -4.56 4.94
CA ALA A 44 13.04 -4.02 5.05
C ALA A 44 13.56 -3.70 3.64
N CYS A 45 14.18 -2.52 3.48
CA CYS A 45 14.94 -2.15 2.28
C CYS A 45 16.38 -1.88 2.71
N GLY A 46 17.24 -2.88 2.56
CA GLY A 46 18.53 -2.93 3.27
C GLY A 46 18.31 -2.78 4.78
N ASN A 47 19.08 -1.92 5.44
CA ASN A 47 18.96 -1.66 6.88
C ASN A 47 17.82 -0.71 7.27
N SER A 48 16.93 -0.35 6.34
CA SER A 48 15.83 0.60 6.58
C SER A 48 14.50 -0.14 6.77
N PRO A 49 13.84 -0.02 7.93
CA PRO A 49 12.45 -0.45 8.09
C PRO A 49 11.54 0.53 7.35
N ILE A 50 10.66 0.00 6.50
CA ILE A 50 9.67 0.77 5.78
C ILE A 50 8.27 0.24 6.05
N VAL A 51 7.30 1.13 6.01
CA VAL A 51 5.88 0.79 5.85
C VAL A 51 5.45 1.38 4.51
N VAL A 52 4.84 0.56 3.67
CA VAL A 52 4.25 0.96 2.39
C VAL A 52 2.73 0.91 2.54
N SER A 53 2.07 1.90 1.95
CA SER A 53 0.62 2.08 1.99
C SER A 53 0.13 2.56 0.64
N ASP A 54 -0.79 1.82 0.03
CA ASP A 54 -1.50 2.22 -1.19
C ASP A 54 -2.76 3.04 -0.89
N VAL A 55 -3.14 3.11 0.40
CA VAL A 55 -4.25 3.93 0.90
C VAL A 55 -3.75 5.31 1.35
N GLY A 56 -4.64 6.31 1.32
CA GLY A 56 -4.34 7.69 1.79
C GLY A 56 -4.41 8.79 0.73
N ASP A 57 -5.06 8.53 -0.41
CA ASP A 57 -5.13 9.43 -1.57
C ASP A 57 -5.86 10.77 -1.30
N SER A 58 -6.88 10.79 -0.43
CA SER A 58 -7.75 11.96 -0.26
C SER A 58 -7.96 12.35 1.21
N PRO A 59 -8.43 13.59 1.50
CA PRO A 59 -8.74 14.03 2.86
C PRO A 59 -9.69 13.10 3.62
N LEU A 60 -10.63 12.45 2.93
CA LEU A 60 -11.56 11.49 3.54
C LEU A 60 -10.83 10.31 4.21
N ALA A 61 -9.68 9.88 3.69
CA ALA A 61 -8.88 8.86 4.34
C ALA A 61 -8.39 9.33 5.72
N TYR A 62 -7.99 10.60 5.84
CA TYR A 62 -7.49 11.18 7.08
C TYR A 62 -8.61 11.51 8.09
N ASP A 63 -9.86 11.60 7.65
CA ASP A 63 -11.00 11.73 8.57
C ASP A 63 -11.21 10.42 9.38
N ASP A 64 -10.88 9.26 8.80
CA ASP A 64 -10.96 7.95 9.46
C ASP A 64 -9.93 7.83 10.61
N GLU A 65 -10.43 7.61 11.83
CA GLU A 65 -9.60 7.45 13.02
C GLU A 65 -8.69 6.21 12.98
N ASN A 66 -9.11 5.14 12.32
CA ASN A 66 -8.34 3.91 12.17
C ASN A 66 -7.18 4.13 11.20
N PHE A 67 -7.40 4.88 10.12
CA PHE A 67 -6.31 5.23 9.20
C PHE A 67 -5.29 6.15 9.88
N ARG A 68 -5.74 7.17 10.63
CA ARG A 68 -4.85 8.01 11.44
C ARG A 68 -4.06 7.19 12.46
N ARG A 69 -4.69 6.22 13.12
CA ARG A 69 -4.03 5.32 14.07
C ARG A 69 -3.00 4.41 13.39
N LEU A 70 -3.30 3.88 12.20
CA LEU A 70 -2.32 3.14 11.40
C LEU A 70 -1.11 4.01 11.11
N MET A 71 -1.33 5.22 10.58
CA MET A 71 -0.25 6.17 10.27
C MET A 71 0.60 6.49 11.50
N GLU A 72 -0.01 6.79 12.64
CA GLU A 72 0.71 7.04 13.90
C GLU A 72 1.56 5.83 14.31
N ASN A 73 0.98 4.63 14.33
CA ASN A 73 1.69 3.41 14.70
C ASN A 73 2.85 3.11 13.74
N SER A 74 2.63 3.27 12.44
CA SER A 74 3.65 3.08 11.41
C SER A 74 4.82 4.03 11.59
N LEU A 75 4.55 5.33 11.79
CA LEU A 75 5.58 6.35 12.03
C LEU A 75 6.37 6.07 13.31
N ARG A 76 5.68 5.75 14.41
CA ARG A 76 6.33 5.39 15.68
C ARG A 76 7.21 4.14 15.53
N TRP A 77 6.72 3.14 14.80
CA TRP A 77 7.44 1.89 14.60
C TRP A 77 8.71 2.10 13.75
N VAL A 78 8.61 2.72 12.56
CA VAL A 78 9.80 2.94 11.71
C VAL A 78 10.86 3.81 12.38
N ALA A 79 10.46 4.72 13.27
CA ALA A 79 11.36 5.55 14.05
C ALA A 79 12.04 4.80 15.22
N SER A 80 11.56 3.60 15.59
CA SER A 80 12.04 2.85 16.75
C SER A 80 13.39 2.16 16.49
N ALA A 81 14.16 1.93 17.57
CA ALA A 81 15.38 1.11 17.49
C ALA A 81 15.05 -0.35 17.12
N GLY A 82 13.95 -0.88 17.64
CA GLY A 82 13.50 -2.24 17.36
C GLY A 82 13.21 -2.48 15.89
N ALA A 83 12.57 -1.53 15.19
CA ALA A 83 12.34 -1.66 13.76
C ALA A 83 13.65 -1.60 12.95
N ARG A 84 14.61 -0.75 13.34
CA ARG A 84 15.92 -0.69 12.68
C ARG A 84 16.69 -2.00 12.86
N GLU A 85 16.65 -2.58 14.05
CA GLU A 85 17.27 -3.88 14.30
C GLU A 85 16.56 -5.00 13.54
N TRP A 86 15.23 -5.02 13.57
CA TRP A 86 14.44 -5.94 12.76
C TRP A 86 14.83 -5.89 11.28
N ALA A 87 15.02 -4.69 10.71
CA ALA A 87 15.41 -4.53 9.31
C ALA A 87 16.79 -5.12 8.99
N ARG A 88 17.75 -5.07 9.92
CA ARG A 88 19.08 -5.69 9.75
C ARG A 88 19.06 -7.21 9.75
N THR A 89 17.99 -7.80 10.28
CA THR A 89 17.81 -9.26 10.35
C THR A 89 16.99 -9.83 9.19
N ARG A 90 16.58 -8.99 8.23
CA ARG A 90 15.63 -9.31 7.15
C ARG A 90 16.27 -9.40 5.79
#